data_AF-A0A060C857-F1
#
_entry.id   AF-A0A060C857-F1
#
_cell.length_a   1.000
_cell.length_b   1.000
_cell.length_c   1.000
_cell.angle_alpha   90.00
_cell.angle_beta   90.00
_cell.angle_gamma   90.00
#
_symmetry.space_group_name_H-M   'P 1'
#
loop_
_entity.id
_entity.type
_entity.pdbx_description
1 polymer ?
#
loop_
_entity_poly.entity_id
_entity_poly.type
_entity_poly.pdbx_seq_one_letter_code
_entity_poly.pdbx_strand_id
1 'polypeptide(L)'
;VFGDGQRTTAVIVEYDVPIKNKSLTTHTFSVSNRNITKVYASDRAEKNSIAKDGRFVIIELNVNDENASTYNAQGPVLSQASVVVTQAEKLPQSTGKSYAPP
;
A
#
# COMPACT_ATOMS: atom_id res chain seq x y z
N VAL A 1 -10.28 12.53 3.96
CA VAL A 1 -11.19 12.96 2.87
C VAL A 1 -10.64 14.23 2.25
N PHE A 2 -10.84 14.43 0.96
CA PHE A 2 -10.44 15.63 0.22
C PHE A 2 -11.66 16.53 0.01
N GLY A 3 -11.43 17.76 -0.46
CA GLY A 3 -12.51 18.72 -0.71
C GLY A 3 -13.55 18.24 -1.73
N ASP A 4 -13.17 17.30 -2.60
CA ASP A 4 -14.00 16.71 -3.64
C ASP A 4 -14.44 15.27 -3.35
N GLY A 5 -14.13 14.74 -2.17
CA GLY A 5 -14.62 13.43 -1.71
C GLY A 5 -13.57 12.49 -1.15
N GLN A 6 -13.97 11.23 -0.99
CA GLN A 6 -13.09 10.16 -0.50
C GLN A 6 -12.22 9.59 -1.63
N ARG A 7 -10.99 9.21 -1.28
CA ARG A 7 -10.03 8.58 -2.20
C ARG A 7 -9.30 7.45 -1.48
N THR A 8 -8.94 6.40 -2.21
CA THR A 8 -8.04 5.34 -1.71
C THR A 8 -6.60 5.84 -1.78
N THR A 9 -6.01 6.17 -0.63
CA THR A 9 -4.68 6.81 -0.55
C THR A 9 -3.54 5.87 -0.18
N ALA A 10 -3.86 4.69 0.33
CA ALA A 10 -2.87 3.68 0.68
C ALA A 10 -3.50 2.29 0.76
N VAL A 11 -2.66 1.27 0.65
CA VAL A 11 -2.96 -0.11 1.01
C VAL A 11 -2.03 -0.53 2.14
N ILE A 12 -2.53 -1.33 3.07
CA ILE A 12 -1.74 -1.90 4.15
C ILE A 12 -1.85 -3.41 4.05
N VAL A 13 -0.71 -4.07 3.94
CA VAL A 13 -0.61 -5.54 3.94
C VAL A 13 0.02 -5.98 5.25
N GLU A 14 -0.66 -6.87 5.98
CA GLU A 14 -0.13 -7.49 7.18
C GLU A 14 0.56 -8.82 6.83
N TYR A 15 1.74 -9.01 7.39
CA TYR A 15 2.53 -10.24 7.32
C TYR A 15 2.62 -10.89 8.70
N ASP A 16 2.80 -12.21 8.74
CA ASP A 16 2.98 -12.97 9.98
C ASP A 16 4.32 -12.65 10.68
N VAL A 17 5.33 -12.21 9.92
CA VAL A 17 6.68 -11.86 10.42
C VAL A 17 7.07 -10.43 10.01
N PRO A 18 7.83 -9.68 10.83
CA PRO A 18 8.33 -8.36 10.45
C PRO A 18 9.14 -8.36 9.15
N ILE A 19 8.85 -7.41 8.27
CA ILE A 19 9.54 -7.14 7.01
C ILE A 19 10.65 -6.12 7.24
N LYS A 20 11.80 -6.34 6.58
CA LYS A 20 12.93 -5.43 6.64
C LYS A 20 12.62 -4.16 5.83
N ASN A 21 12.46 -3.02 6.49
CA ASN A 21 12.06 -1.78 5.83
C ASN A 21 13.06 -1.35 4.74
N LYS A 22 14.36 -1.51 5.02
CA LYS A 22 15.42 -1.07 4.11
C LYS A 22 15.45 -1.78 2.75
N SER A 23 14.76 -2.92 2.60
CA SER A 23 14.65 -3.60 1.31
C SER A 23 13.45 -3.16 0.48
N LEU A 24 12.54 -2.35 1.04
CA LEU A 24 11.33 -1.94 0.34
C LEU A 24 11.61 -0.77 -0.59
N THR A 25 11.13 -0.90 -1.82
CA THR A 25 11.12 0.16 -2.83
C THR A 25 9.73 0.27 -3.43
N THR A 26 9.51 1.29 -4.26
CA THR A 26 8.25 1.42 -5.03
C THR A 26 8.06 0.32 -6.07
N HIS A 27 9.09 -0.45 -6.41
CA HIS A 27 9.01 -1.58 -7.35
C HIS A 27 8.71 -2.92 -6.68
N THR A 28 8.81 -2.99 -5.35
CA THR A 28 8.57 -4.21 -4.58
C THR A 28 7.12 -4.69 -4.68
N PHE A 29 6.19 -3.78 -4.97
CA PHE A 29 4.79 -4.06 -5.21
C PHE A 29 4.32 -3.41 -6.50
N SER A 30 3.21 -3.91 -7.03
CA SER A 30 2.36 -3.20 -7.98
C SER A 30 0.93 -3.15 -7.46
N VAL A 31 0.21 -2.08 -7.79
CA VAL A 31 -1.21 -1.92 -7.48
C VAL A 31 -1.94 -1.61 -8.77
N SER A 32 -2.88 -2.46 -9.18
CA SER A 32 -3.55 -2.35 -10.48
C SER A 32 -4.20 -0.98 -10.66
N ASN A 33 -3.93 -0.34 -11.82
CA ASN A 33 -4.44 0.97 -12.22
C ASN A 33 -4.10 2.13 -11.28
N ARG A 34 -3.06 1.98 -10.42
CA ARG A 34 -2.61 2.97 -9.45
C ARG A 34 -1.10 3.17 -9.49
N ASN A 35 -0.64 4.38 -9.20
CA ASN A 35 0.77 4.71 -9.08
C ASN A 35 1.21 4.68 -7.60
N ILE A 36 2.28 3.96 -7.29
CA ILE A 36 2.84 3.89 -5.93
C ILE A 36 3.80 5.07 -5.74
N THR A 37 3.66 5.79 -4.62
CA THR A 37 4.53 6.93 -4.26
C THR A 37 5.51 6.60 -3.15
N LYS A 38 5.15 5.69 -2.23
CA LYS A 38 6.01 5.21 -1.14
C LYS A 38 5.66 3.78 -0.77
N VAL A 39 6.68 3.03 -0.35
CA VAL A 39 6.54 1.73 0.29
C VAL A 39 7.44 1.70 1.51
N TYR A 40 6.90 1.33 2.67
CA TYR A 40 7.66 1.20 3.90
C TYR A 40 7.00 0.22 4.86
N ALA A 41 7.79 -0.34 5.77
CA ALA A 41 7.30 -1.18 6.86
C ALA A 41 6.99 -0.35 8.10
N SER A 42 6.12 -0.90 8.95
CA SER A 42 5.70 -0.34 10.23
C SER A 42 5.24 -1.44 11.19
N ASP A 43 5.28 -1.16 12.48
CA ASP A 43 4.67 -1.99 13.52
C ASP A 43 3.19 -1.63 13.77
N ARG A 44 2.66 -0.66 13.05
CA ARG A 44 1.26 -0.22 13.11
C ARG A 44 0.61 -0.20 11.73
N ALA A 45 -0.66 -0.57 11.69
CA ALA A 45 -1.51 -0.53 10.50
C ALA A 45 -2.01 0.89 10.19
N GLU A 46 -1.11 1.86 10.11
CA GLU A 46 -1.43 3.26 9.82
C GLU A 46 -0.34 3.89 8.95
N LYS A 47 -0.71 4.90 8.14
CA LYS A 47 0.27 5.78 7.51
C LYS A 47 1.04 6.50 8.61
N ASN A 48 2.36 6.42 8.59
CA ASN A 48 3.19 7.11 9.56
C ASN A 48 4.42 7.75 8.88
N SER A 49 5.06 8.67 9.58
CA SER A 49 6.31 9.28 9.12
C SER A 49 7.56 8.51 9.57
N ILE A 50 7.40 7.43 10.35
CA ILE A 50 8.50 6.70 10.98
C ILE A 50 8.51 5.27 10.45
N ALA A 51 9.21 5.09 9.34
CA ALA A 51 9.44 3.77 8.75
C ALA A 51 10.41 2.95 9.60
N LYS A 52 10.07 1.70 9.87
CA LYS A 52 10.89 0.74 10.61
C LYS A 52 10.47 -0.69 10.28
N ASP A 53 11.34 -1.63 10.60
CA ASP A 53 11.00 -3.05 10.48
C ASP A 53 9.71 -3.37 11.25
N GLY A 54 8.81 -4.11 10.63
CA GLY A 54 7.49 -4.37 11.20
C GLY A 54 6.60 -5.22 10.31
N ARG A 55 5.49 -5.70 10.86
CA ARG A 55 4.58 -6.64 10.20
C ARG A 55 3.67 -6.02 9.17
N PHE A 56 3.54 -4.69 9.16
CA PHE A 56 2.71 -3.99 8.20
C PHE A 56 3.58 -3.38 7.12
N VAL A 57 3.24 -3.60 5.86
CA VAL A 57 3.78 -2.84 4.73
C VAL A 57 2.73 -1.85 4.27
N ILE A 58 3.07 -0.57 4.33
CA ILE A 58 2.25 0.54 3.87
C ILE A 58 2.68 0.90 2.46
N ILE A 59 1.72 0.86 1.54
CA ILE A 59 1.89 1.21 0.13
C ILE A 59 1.07 2.48 -0.11
N GLU A 60 1.72 3.64 -0.13
CA GLU A 60 1.05 4.91 -0.41
C GLU A 60 0.84 5.09 -1.91
N LEU A 61 -0.38 5.46 -2.29
CA LEU A 61 -0.79 5.62 -3.68
C LEU A 61 -0.90 7.08 -4.07
N ASN A 62 -0.67 7.39 -5.34
CA ASN A 62 -0.89 8.71 -5.89
C ASN A 62 -2.38 9.06 -5.77
N VAL A 63 -2.64 10.18 -5.08
CA VAL A 63 -4.00 10.64 -4.82
C VAL A 63 -4.65 11.25 -6.06
N ASN A 64 -3.86 11.56 -7.09
CA ASN A 64 -4.30 12.17 -8.34
C ASN A 64 -4.48 11.16 -9.49
N ASP A 65 -4.32 9.85 -9.22
CA ASP A 65 -4.70 8.85 -10.22
C ASP A 65 -6.19 8.96 -10.54
N GLU A 66 -6.56 8.74 -11.80
CA GLU A 66 -7.97 8.72 -12.25
C GLU A 66 -8.82 7.77 -11.40
N ASN A 67 -8.23 6.61 -11.03
CA ASN A 67 -8.87 5.58 -10.21
C ASN A 67 -8.66 5.76 -8.69
N ALA A 68 -8.30 6.96 -8.23
CA ALA A 68 -8.13 7.23 -6.80
C ALA A 68 -9.47 7.50 -6.09
N SER A 69 -10.42 8.14 -6.76
CA SER A 69 -11.70 8.53 -6.16
C SER A 69 -12.57 7.31 -5.87
N THR A 70 -13.12 7.27 -4.65
CA THR A 70 -14.19 6.33 -4.27
C THR A 70 -15.55 7.03 -4.19
N TYR A 71 -15.61 8.29 -4.62
CA TYR A 71 -16.82 9.08 -4.72
C TYR A 71 -17.21 9.21 -6.20
N ASN A 72 -18.49 8.99 -6.49
CA ASN A 72 -19.07 9.13 -7.83
C ASN A 72 -20.32 10.01 -7.73
N ALA A 73 -20.29 11.20 -8.32
CA ALA A 73 -21.42 12.13 -8.30
C ALA A 73 -22.54 11.76 -9.30
N GLN A 74 -22.28 10.83 -10.23
CA GLN A 74 -23.16 10.44 -11.34
C GLN A 74 -23.68 8.99 -11.23
N GLY A 75 -23.32 8.24 -10.18
CA GLY A 75 -23.67 6.82 -10.00
C GLY A 75 -23.95 6.47 -8.53
N PRO A 76 -23.79 5.20 -8.08
CA PRO A 76 -23.81 4.90 -6.66
C PRO A 76 -22.80 5.81 -5.96
N VAL A 77 -23.25 6.59 -4.98
CA VAL A 77 -22.51 7.71 -4.37
C VAL A 77 -21.11 7.30 -3.90
N LEU A 78 -20.95 6.03 -3.54
CA LEU A 78 -19.69 5.43 -3.12
C LEU A 78 -19.39 4.22 -3.98
N SER A 79 -18.23 4.20 -4.64
CA SER A 79 -17.65 2.98 -5.17
C SER A 79 -16.86 2.28 -4.06
N GLN A 80 -16.87 0.96 -4.06
CA GLN A 80 -16.04 0.19 -3.13
C GLN A 80 -14.57 0.50 -3.41
N ALA A 81 -13.80 0.75 -2.35
CA ALA A 81 -12.35 0.77 -2.43
C ALA A 81 -11.84 -0.64 -2.74
N SER A 82 -11.71 -0.97 -4.03
CA SER A 82 -11.19 -2.25 -4.51
C SER A 82 -9.87 -2.02 -5.24
N VAL A 83 -8.85 -2.77 -4.85
CA VAL A 83 -7.51 -2.74 -5.45
C VAL A 83 -6.96 -4.15 -5.48
N VAL A 84 -6.15 -4.45 -6.51
CA VAL A 84 -5.37 -5.68 -6.59
C VAL A 84 -3.92 -5.30 -6.33
N VAL A 85 -3.29 -5.96 -5.36
CA VAL A 85 -1.89 -5.77 -5.00
C VAL A 85 -1.12 -7.03 -5.37
N THR A 86 0.01 -6.86 -6.07
CA THR A 86 0.95 -7.94 -6.39
C THR A 86 2.29 -7.65 -5.74
N GLN A 87 2.85 -8.62 -5.04
CA GLN A 87 4.25 -8.60 -4.63
C GLN A 87 5.12 -8.94 -5.84
N ALA A 88 5.93 -8.00 -6.32
CA ALA A 88 6.74 -8.17 -7.53
C ALA A 88 8.17 -8.64 -7.22
N GLU A 89 8.67 -8.38 -6.01
CA GLU A 89 10.03 -8.71 -5.59
C GLU A 89 10.04 -9.58 -4.33
N LYS A 90 11.17 -10.22 -4.07
CA LYS A 90 11.41 -10.94 -2.82
C LYS A 90 11.34 -9.98 -1.63
N LEU A 91 10.69 -10.40 -0.54
CA LEU A 91 10.56 -9.62 0.69
C LEU A 91 11.40 -10.22 1.83
N PRO A 92 12.57 -9.63 2.15
CA PRO A 92 13.35 -10.03 3.32
C PRO A 92 12.60 -9.79 4.64
N GLN A 93 12.56 -10.82 5.47
CA GLN A 93 12.09 -10.75 6.85
C GLN A 93 13.22 -10.24 7.75
N SER A 94 12.89 -9.57 8.84
CA SER A 94 13.88 -9.18 9.87
C SER A 94 14.54 -10.39 10.55
N THR A 95 13.90 -11.56 10.48
CA THR A 95 14.42 -12.85 10.99
C THR A 95 15.41 -13.54 10.05
N GLY A 96 15.66 -13.00 8.85
CA GLY A 96 16.64 -13.52 7.88
C GLY A 96 16.07 -14.43 6.79
N LYS A 97 14.80 -14.86 6.88
CA LYS A 97 14.08 -15.54 5.79
C LYS A 97 13.48 -14.53 4.80
N SER A 98 12.71 -14.98 3.83
CA SER A 98 12.01 -14.08 2.89
C SER A 98 10.75 -14.71 2.31
N TYR A 99 9.77 -13.88 1.96
CA TYR A 99 8.66 -14.28 1.10
C TYR A 99 9.08 -14.14 -0.36
N ALA A 100 8.81 -15.18 -1.16
CA ALA A 100 8.96 -15.10 -2.61
C ALA A 100 7.71 -14.45 -3.23
N PRO A 101 7.82 -13.79 -4.40
CA PRO A 101 6.66 -13.41 -5.19
C PRO A 101 5.76 -14.62 -5.48
N PRO A 102 4.43 -14.43 -5.55
CA PRO A 102 3.48 -15.47 -5.93
C PRO A 102 3.62 -15.91 -7.39
#